data_AF-A0A087G1W9-F1
#
_entry.id   AF-A0A087G1W9-F1
#
_cell.length_a   1.000
_cell.length_b   1.000
_cell.length_c   1.000
_cell.angle_alpha   90.00
_cell.angle_beta   90.00
_cell.angle_gamma   90.00
#
_symmetry.space_group_name_H-M   'P 1'
#
loop_
_entity.id
_entity.type
_entity.pdbx_description
1 polymer ?
#
loop_
_entity_poly.entity_id
_entity_poly.type
_entity_poly.pdbx_seq_one_letter_code
_entity_poly.pdbx_strand_id
1 'polypeptide(L)'
;QPGDAFVVRNIGSMVPPFDKVKYSGVGAAIEYAVLNLKVKNIVVIGHSACGGIKGLMSSALDGNNSTDFIEDWVKICLPAKVKVISEFG
;
A
#
# COMPACT_ATOMS: atom_id res chain seq x y z
N GLN A 1 16.50 16.08 -5.76
CA GLN A 1 16.29 17.15 -6.76
C GLN A 1 15.24 16.69 -7.77
N PRO A 2 14.57 17.61 -8.48
CA PRO A 2 13.67 17.22 -9.57
C PRO A 2 14.38 16.29 -10.56
N GLY A 3 13.76 15.16 -10.89
CA GLY A 3 14.35 14.11 -11.74
C GLY A 3 15.03 12.96 -10.99
N ASP A 4 15.35 13.11 -9.71
CA ASP A 4 16.03 12.04 -8.95
C ASP A 4 15.13 10.86 -8.61
N ALA A 5 13.82 11.08 -8.51
CA ALA A 5 12.85 10.06 -8.09
C ALA A 5 11.57 10.12 -8.93
N PHE A 6 11.16 8.95 -9.42
CA PHE A 6 9.81 8.71 -9.90
C PHE A 6 8.95 8.30 -8.70
N VAL A 7 7.96 9.13 -8.35
CA VAL A 7 7.26 9.02 -7.06
C VAL A 7 5.82 8.58 -7.25
N VAL A 8 5.42 7.55 -6.52
CA VAL A 8 4.03 7.12 -6.34
C VAL A 8 3.65 7.40 -4.88
N ARG A 9 2.48 8.01 -4.66
CA ARG A 9 1.90 8.21 -3.32
C ARG A 9 0.48 7.72 -3.30
N ASN A 10 0.16 6.90 -2.31
CA ASN A 10 -1.18 6.38 -2.05
C ASN A 10 -1.40 6.26 -0.53
N ILE A 11 -2.59 5.81 -0.13
CA ILE A 11 -2.94 5.66 1.29
C ILE A 11 -2.05 4.58 1.90
N GLY A 12 -1.24 4.96 2.89
CA GLY A 12 -0.36 4.04 3.62
C GLY A 12 0.92 3.62 2.89
N SER A 13 1.27 4.24 1.75
CA SER A 13 2.43 3.84 0.94
C SER A 13 2.42 2.34 0.57
N MET A 14 1.22 1.79 0.33
CA MET A 14 1.03 0.35 0.12
C MET A 14 1.41 -0.06 -1.30
N VAL A 15 2.07 -1.22 -1.40
CA VAL A 15 2.33 -1.90 -2.67
C VAL A 15 1.51 -3.19 -2.68
N PRO A 16 0.39 -3.25 -3.44
CA PRO A 16 -0.39 -4.47 -3.56
C PRO A 16 0.35 -5.57 -4.33
N PRO A 17 -0.10 -6.83 -4.20
CA PRO A 17 0.35 -7.91 -5.08
C PRO A 17 -0.02 -7.63 -6.55
N PHE A 18 0.63 -8.33 -7.47
CA PHE A 18 0.35 -8.20 -8.90
C PHE A 18 -1.09 -8.61 -9.23
N ASP A 19 -1.88 -7.67 -9.75
CA ASP A 19 -3.21 -7.90 -10.32
C ASP A 19 -3.47 -6.87 -11.41
N LYS A 20 -3.68 -7.33 -12.64
CA LYS A 20 -3.89 -6.45 -13.81
C LYS A 20 -5.22 -5.71 -13.79
N VAL A 21 -6.21 -6.22 -13.05
CA VAL A 21 -7.57 -5.66 -12.99
C VAL A 21 -7.70 -4.74 -11.78
N LYS A 22 -7.35 -5.23 -10.58
CA LYS A 22 -7.57 -4.50 -9.33
C LYS A 22 -6.52 -3.42 -9.06
N TYR A 23 -5.27 -3.64 -9.47
CA TYR A 23 -4.13 -2.81 -9.07
C TYR A 23 -3.32 -2.27 -10.24
N SER A 24 -3.97 -2.06 -11.38
CA SER A 24 -3.35 -1.57 -12.62
C SER A 24 -2.58 -0.26 -12.43
N GLY A 25 -3.04 0.65 -11.57
CA GLY A 25 -2.33 1.90 -11.29
C GLY A 25 -0.94 1.71 -10.67
N VAL A 26 -0.82 0.87 -9.62
CA VAL A 26 0.48 0.57 -9.02
C VAL A 26 1.32 -0.32 -9.93
N GLY A 27 0.69 -1.30 -10.58
CA GLY A 27 1.36 -2.17 -11.55
C GLY A 27 2.00 -1.38 -12.70
N ALA A 28 1.25 -0.48 -13.34
CA ALA A 28 1.74 0.36 -14.43
C ALA A 28 2.86 1.30 -13.97
N ALA A 29 2.77 1.85 -12.76
CA ALA A 29 3.82 2.72 -12.22
C ALA A 29 5.14 1.95 -12.00
N ILE A 30 5.06 0.73 -11.45
CA ILE A 30 6.24 -0.13 -11.27
C ILE A 30 6.78 -0.58 -12.63
N GLU A 31 5.91 -1.02 -13.55
CA GLU A 31 6.28 -1.42 -14.91
C GLU A 31 7.06 -0.31 -15.61
N TYR A 32 6.53 0.91 -15.62
CA TYR A 32 7.18 2.05 -16.26
C TYR A 32 8.50 2.43 -15.58
N ALA A 33 8.52 2.49 -14.25
CA ALA A 33 9.75 2.82 -13.51
C ALA A 33 10.88 1.82 -13.81
N VAL A 34 10.57 0.52 -13.81
CA VAL A 34 11.57 -0.54 -13.98
C VAL A 34 11.92 -0.75 -15.45
N LEU A 35 10.93 -0.92 -16.32
CA LEU A 35 11.15 -1.31 -17.71
C LEU A 35 11.44 -0.12 -18.63
N ASN A 36 10.96 1.09 -18.33
CA ASN A 36 11.15 2.25 -19.20
C ASN A 36 12.18 3.22 -18.64
N LEU A 37 12.04 3.62 -17.37
CA LEU A 37 12.97 4.56 -16.73
C LEU A 37 14.25 3.90 -16.20
N LYS A 38 14.28 2.56 -16.13
CA LYS A 38 15.43 1.78 -15.68
C LYS A 38 15.93 2.18 -14.29
N VAL A 39 15.00 2.47 -13.37
CA VAL A 39 15.37 2.79 -11.99
C VAL A 39 16.09 1.61 -11.35
N LYS A 40 17.16 1.89 -10.61
CA LYS A 40 17.97 0.86 -9.95
C LYS A 40 17.41 0.44 -8.60
N ASN A 41 16.61 1.30 -7.98
CA ASN A 41 16.12 1.13 -6.62
C ASN A 41 14.62 1.41 -6.57
N ILE A 42 13.91 0.62 -5.76
CA ILE A 42 12.55 0.90 -5.31
C ILE A 42 12.60 1.03 -3.80
N VAL A 43 12.10 2.15 -3.27
CA VAL A 43 12.09 2.43 -1.83
C VAL A 43 10.64 2.62 -1.39
N VAL A 44 10.18 1.77 -0.46
CA VAL A 44 8.86 1.89 0.17
C VAL A 44 9.03 2.59 1.51
N ILE A 45 8.46 3.78 1.65
CA ILE A 45 8.65 4.64 2.82
C ILE A 45 7.33 4.74 3.59
N GLY A 46 7.27 4.07 4.73
CA GLY A 46 6.24 4.29 5.74
C GLY A 46 6.51 5.57 6.54
N HIS A 47 5.58 5.95 7.42
CA HIS A 47 5.77 7.11 8.28
C HIS A 47 5.03 6.96 9.61
N SER A 48 5.49 7.69 10.63
CA SER A 48 4.82 7.76 11.93
C SER A 48 3.41 8.35 11.81
N ALA A 49 2.52 7.92 12.69
CA ALA A 49 1.13 8.41 12.77
C ALA A 49 0.34 8.29 11.45
N CYS A 50 0.59 7.24 10.66
CA CYS A 50 -0.12 7.03 9.41
C CYS A 50 -1.61 6.74 9.63
N GLY A 51 -2.47 7.61 9.09
CA GLY A 51 -3.93 7.46 9.18
C GLY A 51 -4.45 6.18 8.49
N GLY A 52 -3.85 5.76 7.37
CA GLY A 52 -4.23 4.52 6.69
C GLY A 52 -3.94 3.26 7.53
N ILE A 53 -2.78 3.24 8.21
CA ILE A 53 -2.43 2.14 9.12
C ILE A 53 -3.32 2.17 10.37
N LYS A 54 -3.61 3.36 10.92
CA LYS A 54 -4.58 3.49 12.01
C LYS A 54 -5.94 2.93 11.62
N GLY A 55 -6.43 3.27 10.42
CA GLY A 55 -7.67 2.71 9.86
C GLY A 55 -7.63 1.18 9.79
N LEU A 56 -6.58 0.62 9.18
CA LEU A 56 -6.36 -0.84 9.13
C LEU A 56 -6.45 -1.49 10.51
N MET A 57 -5.78 -0.92 11.51
CA MET A 57 -5.75 -1.49 12.87
C MET A 57 -7.13 -1.43 13.54
N SER A 58 -7.92 -0.38 13.28
CA SER A 58 -9.27 -0.20 13.83
C SER A 58 -10.37 -0.96 13.09
N SER A 59 -10.18 -1.34 11.82
CA SER A 59 -11.21 -2.05 11.05
C SER A 59 -11.52 -3.44 11.62
N ALA A 60 -12.80 -3.71 11.85
CA ALA A 60 -13.30 -5.04 12.14
C ALA A 60 -13.20 -5.89 10.86
N LEU A 61 -12.58 -7.07 10.93
CA LEU A 61 -12.42 -7.96 9.78
C LEU A 61 -13.67 -8.85 9.60
N ASP A 62 -14.86 -8.27 9.81
CA ASP A 62 -16.15 -8.98 9.83
C ASP A 62 -16.90 -8.91 8.49
N GLY A 63 -16.32 -8.21 7.51
CA GLY A 63 -16.89 -8.07 6.17
C GLY A 63 -17.91 -6.94 6.04
N ASN A 64 -18.19 -6.19 7.11
CA ASN A 64 -19.09 -5.05 7.07
C ASN A 64 -18.28 -3.74 6.99
N ASN A 65 -17.94 -3.34 5.76
CA ASN A 65 -17.23 -2.10 5.54
C ASN A 65 -18.14 -0.89 5.85
N SER A 66 -17.61 0.07 6.60
CA SER A 66 -18.21 1.38 6.83
C SER A 66 -17.80 2.43 5.78
N THR A 67 -16.90 2.07 4.88
CA THR A 67 -16.32 2.96 3.86
C THR A 67 -16.41 2.35 2.46
N ASP A 68 -16.57 3.21 1.45
CA ASP A 68 -16.72 2.76 0.05
C ASP A 68 -15.45 2.14 -0.54
N PHE A 69 -14.27 2.65 -0.14
CA PHE A 69 -12.98 2.28 -0.75
C PHE A 69 -11.86 2.04 0.27
N ILE A 70 -11.91 2.71 1.42
CA ILE A 70 -10.76 2.80 2.34
C ILE A 70 -10.45 1.44 2.92
N GLU A 71 -11.45 0.73 3.43
CA GLU A 71 -11.28 -0.60 4.02
C GLU A 71 -10.77 -1.62 3.01
N ASP A 72 -11.31 -1.61 1.79
CA ASP A 72 -10.84 -2.52 0.75
C ASP A 72 -9.41 -2.22 0.29
N TRP A 73 -9.02 -0.95 0.27
CA TRP A 73 -7.63 -0.57 0.01
C TRP A 73 -6.69 -1.01 1.14
N VAL A 74 -6.97 -0.63 2.39
CA VAL A 74 -6.03 -0.90 3.49
C VAL A 74 -5.91 -2.39 3.81
N LYS A 75 -6.88 -3.21 3.37
CA LYS A 75 -6.81 -4.68 3.48
C LYS A 75 -5.62 -5.30 2.73
N ILE A 76 -4.99 -4.58 1.80
CA ILE A 76 -3.70 -5.00 1.20
C ILE A 76 -2.67 -5.38 2.28
N CYS A 77 -2.66 -4.66 3.40
CA CYS A 77 -1.72 -4.89 4.50
C CYS A 77 -2.26 -5.76 5.65
N LEU A 78 -3.36 -6.51 5.44
CA LEU A 78 -3.86 -7.46 6.45
C LEU A 78 -2.80 -8.42 6.99
N PRO A 79 -1.89 -9.01 6.17
CA PRO A 79 -0.86 -9.90 6.69
C PRO A 79 0.04 -9.23 7.73
N ALA A 80 0.32 -7.92 7.57
CA ALA A 80 1.10 -7.16 8.53
C ALA A 80 0.33 -6.91 9.84
N LYS A 81 -0.96 -6.55 9.75
CA LYS A 81 -1.83 -6.42 10.94
C LYS A 81 -1.88 -7.73 11.74
N VAL A 82 -2.12 -8.85 11.05
CA VAL A 82 -2.20 -10.19 11.68
C VAL A 82 -0.89 -10.53 12.39
N LYS A 83 0.24 -10.36 11.70
CA LYS A 83 1.56 -10.63 12.29
C LYS A 83 1.80 -9.79 13.55
N VAL A 84 1.59 -8.48 13.47
CA VAL A 84 1.85 -7.57 14.60
C VAL A 84 0.94 -7.87 15.79
N ILE A 85 -0.35 -8.14 15.56
CA ILE A 85 -1.27 -8.54 16.64
C ILE A 85 -0.82 -9.87 17.25
N SER A 86 -0.39 -10.85 16.45
CA SER A 86 0.08 -12.13 16.99
C SER A 86 1.38 -12.03 17.81
N GLU A 87 2.23 -11.06 17.50
CA GLU A 87 3.52 -10.87 18.18
C GLU A 87 3.43 -9.94 19.41
N PHE A 88 2.48 -8.99 19.43
CA PHE A 88 2.45 -7.90 20.41
C PHE A 88 1.07 -7.56 20.99
N GLY A 89 0.00 -8.24 20.55
CA GLY A 89 -1.37 -8.04 21.04
C GLY A 89 -1.75 -9.05 22.12
#